data_AF-A0A3S4G548-F1
#
_entry.id   AF-A0A3S4G548-F1
#
_cell.length_a   1.000
_cell.length_b   1.000
_cell.length_c   1.000
_cell.angle_alpha   90.00
_cell.angle_beta   90.00
_cell.angle_gamma   90.00
#
_symmetry.space_group_name_H-M   'P 1'
#
loop_
_entity.id
_entity.type
_entity.pdbx_description
1 polymer ?
#
loop_
_entity_poly.entity_id
_entity_poly.type
_entity_poly.pdbx_seq_one_letter_code
_entity_poly.pdbx_strand_id
1 'polypeptide(L)' 'MISLIAALAVDRVIGMENAMPWSLPADLAWFKRNTLNKPVVMGRHTWESIGRPLPGRKKYYYQQPAGHRRSRAVGEVCR' A
#
# COMPACT_ATOMS: atom_id res chain seq x y z
N MET A 1 4.39 -18.35 5.98
CA MET A 1 3.22 -18.10 5.10
C MET A 1 3.20 -16.63 4.73
N ILE A 2 3.02 -16.30 3.45
CA ILE A 2 2.98 -14.92 2.95
C ILE A 2 1.55 -14.66 2.45
N SER A 3 0.98 -13.50 2.79
CA SER A 3 -0.37 -13.11 2.38
C SER A 3 -0.32 -11.70 1.79
N LEU A 4 -1.03 -11.49 0.68
CA LEU A 4 -1.19 -10.18 0.06
C LEU A 4 -2.56 -9.63 0.45
N ILE A 5 -2.59 -8.34 0.80
CA ILE A 5 -3.81 -7.61 1.15
C ILE A 5 -3.82 -6.32 0.34
N ALA A 6 -4.88 -6.10 -0.44
CA ALA A 6 -5.05 -4.90 -1.25
C ALA A 6 -6.54 -4.51 -1.34
N ALA A 7 -6.82 -3.22 -1.35
CA ALA A 7 -8.13 -2.68 -1.72
C ALA A 7 -8.12 -2.40 -3.23
N LEU A 8 -9.14 -2.89 -3.93
CA LEU A 8 -9.26 -2.79 -5.39
C LEU A 8 -10.59 -2.11 -5.74
N ALA A 9 -10.53 -1.12 -6.64
CA ALA A 9 -11.71 -0.56 -7.30
C ALA A 9 -12.33 -1.59 -8.25
N VAL A 10 -13.52 -1.27 -8.79
CA VAL A 10 -14.19 -2.06 -9.84
C VAL A 10 -13.24 -2.34 -11.02
N ASP A 11 -12.44 -1.34 -11.41
CA ASP A 11 -11.45 -1.45 -12.49
C ASP A 11 -10.07 -1.95 -12.04
N ARG A 12 -9.99 -2.56 -10.85
CA ARG A 12 -8.74 -3.05 -10.22
C ARG A 12 -7.71 -1.95 -9.94
N VAL A 13 -8.16 -0.70 -9.88
CA VAL A 13 -7.34 0.44 -9.46
C VAL A 13 -7.06 0.33 -7.96
N ILE A 14 -5.80 0.45 -7.55
CA ILE A 14 -5.38 0.32 -6.14
C ILE A 14 -5.15 1.70 -5.49
N GLY A 15 -4.88 2.73 -6.30
CA GLY A 15 -4.70 4.10 -5.85
C GLY A 15 -4.42 5.05 -7.02
N MET A 16 -4.63 6.34 -6.81
CA MET A 16 -4.38 7.44 -7.74
C MET A 16 -3.66 8.55 -6.99
N GLU A 17 -2.58 9.10 -7.52
CA GLU A 17 -1.79 10.19 -6.89
C GLU A 17 -1.37 9.94 -5.43
N ASN A 18 -0.91 8.73 -5.10
CA ASN A 18 -0.57 8.33 -3.72
C ASN A 18 -1.74 8.42 -2.73
N ALA A 19 -2.99 8.40 -3.20
CA ALA A 19 -4.17 8.31 -2.34
C ALA A 19 -5.14 7.26 -2.88
N MET A 20 -6.03 6.78 -2.01
CA MET A 20 -7.24 6.11 -2.49
C MET A 20 -8.24 7.21 -2.85
N PRO A 21 -8.82 7.19 -4.07
CA PRO A 21 -9.81 8.19 -4.48
C PRO A 21 -11.14 8.07 -3.72
N TRP A 22 -11.28 7.07 -2.85
CA TRP A 22 -12.41 6.87 -1.96
C TRP A 22 -12.00 6.94 -0.49
N SER A 23 -12.87 7.49 0.35
CA SER A 23 -12.71 7.45 1.81
C SER A 23 -13.57 6.32 2.37
N LEU A 24 -12.97 5.13 2.52
CA LEU A 24 -13.63 3.96 3.14
C LEU A 24 -12.97 3.65 4.50
N PRO A 25 -13.44 4.25 5.60
CA PRO A 25 -12.91 3.96 6.94
C PRO A 25 -13.13 2.49 7.35
N ALA A 26 -14.15 1.84 6.81
CA ALA A 26 -14.43 0.42 7.04
C ALA A 26 -13.30 -0.50 6.51
N ASP A 27 -12.70 -0.16 5.37
CA ASP A 27 -11.60 -0.92 4.78
C ASP A 27 -10.34 -0.81 5.64
N LEU A 28 -10.00 0.39 6.10
CA LEU A 28 -8.88 0.60 7.04
C LEU A 28 -9.09 -0.13 8.37
N ALA A 29 -10.33 -0.19 8.87
CA ALA A 29 -10.67 -0.96 10.07
C ALA A 29 -10.54 -2.47 9.83
N TRP A 30 -10.95 -2.97 8.66
CA TRP A 30 -10.75 -4.35 8.25
C TRP A 30 -9.26 -4.69 8.10
N PHE A 31 -8.48 -3.83 7.46
CA PHE A 31 -7.03 -3.95 7.35
C PHE A 31 -6.36 -3.99 8.72
N LYS A 32 -6.75 -3.11 9.65
CA LYS A 32 -6.25 -3.09 11.02
C LYS A 32 -6.51 -4.41 11.74
N ARG A 33 -7.72 -4.97 11.61
CA ARG A 33 -8.09 -6.25 12.24
C ARG A 33 -7.25 -7.41 11.70
N ASN A 34 -7.02 -7.45 10.38
CA ASN A 34 -6.31 -8.58 9.76
C ASN A 34 -4.79 -8.54 9.94
N THR A 35 -4.21 -7.34 10.11
CA THR A 35 -2.77 -7.13 10.22
C THR A 35 -2.27 -6.90 11.65
N LEU A 36 -3.17 -6.83 12.65
CA LEU A 36 -2.78 -6.65 14.05
C LEU A 36 -1.81 -7.76 14.49
N ASN A 37 -0.77 -7.39 15.24
CA ASN A 37 0.28 -8.30 15.73
C ASN A 37 1.09 -9.05 14.65
N LYS A 38 0.92 -8.70 13.37
CA LYS A 38 1.67 -9.29 12.25
C LYS A 38 2.62 -8.26 11.63
N PRO A 39 3.77 -8.70 11.08
CA PRO A 39 4.63 -7.82 10.32
C PRO A 39 3.94 -7.42 9.01
N VAL A 40 3.98 -6.13 8.67
CA VAL A 40 3.43 -5.57 7.44
C VAL A 40 4.57 -5.05 6.59
N VAL A 41 4.64 -5.50 5.33
CA VAL A 41 5.57 -5.00 4.32
C VAL A 41 4.79 -4.16 3.31
N MET A 42 5.28 -2.97 2.99
CA MET A 42 4.65 -2.05 2.05
C MET A 42 5.70 -1.28 1.23
N GLY A 43 5.27 -0.60 0.17
CA GLY A 43 6.16 0.30 -0.58
C GLY A 43 6.36 1.65 0.11
N ARG A 44 7.41 2.38 -0.28
CA ARG A 44 7.66 3.76 0.19
C ARG A 44 6.46 4.69 -0.03
N HIS A 45 5.85 4.64 -1.21
CA HIS A 45 4.69 5.47 -1.55
C HIS A 45 3.48 5.19 -0.67
N THR A 46 3.19 3.91 -0.39
CA THR A 46 2.10 3.53 0.53
C THR A 46 2.34 4.06 1.94
N TRP A 47 3.59 4.08 2.39
CA TRP A 47 3.95 4.67 3.69
C TRP A 47 3.74 6.20 3.70
N GLU A 48 4.17 6.89 2.63
CA GLU A 48 3.95 8.33 2.44
C GLU A 48 2.44 8.66 2.45
N SER A 49 1.61 7.85 1.79
CA SER A 49 0.14 8.00 1.78
C SER A 49 -0.51 7.90 3.16
N ILE A 50 -0.02 7.00 4.02
CA ILE A 50 -0.61 6.76 5.35
C ILE A 50 -0.19 7.87 6.32
N GLY A 51 1.03 8.40 6.20
CA GLY A 51 1.57 9.53 6.97
C GLY A 51 1.75 9.30 8.47
N ARG A 52 1.14 8.25 9.04
CA ARG A 52 1.18 7.94 10.48
C ARG A 52 1.61 6.50 10.77
N PRO A 53 2.41 6.28 11.83
CA PRO A 53 2.74 4.95 12.26
C PRO A 53 1.51 4.22 12.81
N LEU A 54 1.06 3.19 12.09
CA LEU A 54 0.13 2.16 12.57
C LEU A 54 0.60 1.55 13.93
N PRO A 55 -0.13 1.74 15.04
CA PRO A 55 0.28 1.20 16.35
C PRO A 55 0.13 -0.33 16.40
N GLY A 56 0.96 -0.98 17.22
CA GLY A 56 0.89 -2.42 17.52
C GLY A 56 1.37 -3.36 16.42
N ARG A 57 2.15 -2.88 15.44
CA ARG A 57 2.62 -3.66 14.28
C ARG A 57 4.04 -3.31 13.89
N LYS A 58 4.86 -4.33 13.58
CA LYS A 58 6.17 -4.17 12.93
C LYS A 58 5.94 -3.82 11.46
N LYS A 59 6.55 -2.73 11.00
CA LYS A 59 6.38 -2.20 9.64
C LYS A 59 7.72 -2.20 8.94
N TYR A 60 7.72 -2.68 7.71
CA TYR A 60 8.86 -2.64 6.81
C TYR A 60 8.42 -1.93 5.53
N TYR A 61 9.20 -0.98 5.07
CA TYR A 61 9.02 -0.37 3.76
C TYR A 61 10.20 -0.72 2.87
N TYR A 62 9.91 -1.11 1.63
CA TYR A 62 10.93 -1.35 0.63
C TYR A 62 11.17 -0.09 -0.19
N GLN A 63 12.45 0.26 -0.37
CA GLN A 63 12.88 1.33 -1.25
C GLN A 63 13.96 0.79 -2.20
N GLN A 64 13.74 1.00 -3.49
CA GLN A 64 14.73 0.65 -4.50
C GLN A 64 15.89 1.67 -4.46
N PRO A 65 17.15 1.23 -4.59
CA PRO A 65 18.29 2.13 -4.71
C PRO A 65 18.19 2.94 -6.00
N ALA A 66 18.62 4.21 -5.94
CA ALA A 66 18.41 5.24 -6.96
C ALA A 66 19.05 4.97 -8.35
N GLY A 67 19.75 3.87 -8.55
CA GLY A 67 20.45 3.53 -9.80
C GLY A 67 19.78 2.48 -10.69
N HIS A 68 18.58 1.98 -10.33
CA HIS A 68 17.94 0.91 -11.10
C HIS A 68 17.07 1.48 -12.24
N ARG A 69 17.60 1.44 -13.47
CA ARG A 69 16.89 1.85 -14.70
C ARG A 69 15.66 0.93 -14.91
N ARG A 70 14.45 1.41 -14.60
CA ARG A 70 13.22 0.65 -14.89
C ARG A 70 13.04 0.54 -16.41
N SER A 71 13.21 -0.64 -16.97
CA SER A 71 12.56 -0.98 -18.24
C SER A 71 11.06 -1.12 -17.97
N ARG A 72 10.30 -0.17 -18.51
CA ARG A 72 8.85 -0.22 -18.78
C ARG A 72 7.94 -0.72 -17.65
N ALA A 73 7.23 0.24 -17.06
CA ALA A 73 6.14 0.01 -16.12
C ALA A 73 5.17 -1.08 -16.61
N VAL A 74 4.91 -2.07 -15.74
CA VAL A 74 3.68 -2.84 -15.79
C VAL A 74 2.57 -1.89 -15.30
N GLY A 75 1.73 -1.46 -16.24
CA GLY A 75 0.45 -0.81 -15.97
C GLY A 75 0.53 0.64 -15.50
N GLU A 76 0.62 1.57 -16.45
CA GLU A 76 0.03 2.90 -16.26
C GLU A 76 -1.45 2.73 -15.88
N VAL A 77 -1.78 3.01 -14.63
CA VAL A 77 -3.04 3.69 -14.29
C VAL A 77 -2.65 4.99 -13.60
N CYS A 78 -2.15 5.90 -14.41
CA CYS A 78 -2.19 7.33 -14.20
C CYS A 78 -2.55 7.89 -15.57
N ARG A 79 -3.79 8.32 -15.74
CA ARG A 79 -4.03 9.47 -16.61
C ARG A 79 -4.00 10.69 -15.70
#